data_AF-A0A9P5N2B7-F1
#
_entry.id   AF-A0A9P5N2B7-F1
#
_cell.length_a   1.000
_cell.length_b   1.000
_cell.length_c   1.000
_cell.angle_alpha   90.00
_cell.angle_beta   90.00
_cell.angle_gamma   90.00
#
_symmetry.space_group_name_H-M   'P 1'
#
loop_
_entity.id
_entity.type
_entity.pdbx_description
1 polymer ?
#
loop_
_entity_poly.entity_id
_entity_poly.type
_entity_poly.pdbx_seq_one_letter_code
_entity_poly.pdbx_strand_id
1 'polypeptide(L)'
;MNDITQQLLLFLIASGGISSGSAHYAMLLLALEEQNAGKAVWSEEETSAFVHFLYKHRSHAGNRGNFKAAIFDAAAEAISHLLEDGPEKTGEMCKSKWSRIKAIYTSIQKYRASGMHWGIVNGAGINGEAAERAWNSYIAQKSNRAMKPFRNTGWLYYGKVHAIHNSIS
;
A
#
# COMPACT_ATOMS: atom_id res chain seq x y z
N MET A 1 0.08 23.52 -3.21
CA MET A 1 -0.77 22.68 -4.09
C MET A 1 -2.08 22.50 -3.36
N ASN A 2 -3.17 22.93 -3.99
CA ASN A 2 -4.45 23.20 -3.35
C ASN A 2 -5.05 21.97 -2.68
N ASP A 3 -5.15 22.05 -1.37
CA ASP A 3 -5.79 21.06 -0.52
C ASP A 3 -7.31 21.15 -0.72
N ILE A 4 -7.89 20.07 -1.22
CA ILE A 4 -9.34 19.94 -1.43
C ILE A 4 -10.10 20.22 -0.12
N THR A 5 -9.48 20.01 1.04
CA THR A 5 -10.07 20.33 2.34
C THR A 5 -10.17 21.83 2.59
N GLN A 6 -9.16 22.63 2.19
CA GLN A 6 -9.21 24.11 2.27
C GLN A 6 -10.31 24.67 1.36
N GLN A 7 -10.51 24.05 0.20
CA GLN A 7 -11.51 24.47 -0.78
C GLN A 7 -12.94 24.13 -0.32
N LEU A 8 -13.14 22.99 0.36
CA LEU A 8 -14.40 22.62 0.99
C LEU A 8 -14.74 23.49 2.21
N LEU A 9 -13.72 23.90 2.98
CA LEU A 9 -13.89 24.78 4.15
C LEU A 9 -14.43 26.17 3.75
N LEU A 10 -13.90 26.74 2.66
CA LEU A 10 -14.35 28.03 2.11
C LEU A 10 -15.79 27.98 1.57
N PHE A 11 -16.18 26.86 0.95
CA PHE A 11 -17.55 26.69 0.42
C PHE A 11 -18.61 26.63 1.53
N LEU A 12 -18.28 26.07 2.70
CA LEU A 12 -19.21 25.93 3.82
C LEU A 12 -19.38 27.24 4.62
N ILE A 13 -18.33 28.05 4.73
CA ILE A 13 -18.38 29.37 5.38
C ILE A 13 -19.24 30.36 4.56
N ALA A 14 -19.21 30.25 3.23
CA ALA A 14 -19.96 31.14 2.33
C ALA A 14 -21.48 30.87 2.30
N SER A 15 -21.95 29.70 2.76
CA SER A 15 -23.38 29.33 2.72
C SER A 15 -24.23 29.77 3.92
N GLY A 16 -23.69 30.59 4.83
CA GLY A 16 -24.51 31.41 5.74
C GLY A 16 -25.53 30.66 6.61
N GLY A 17 -25.17 29.49 7.16
CA GLY A 17 -26.09 28.73 8.01
C GLY A 17 -25.37 27.95 9.10
N ILE A 18 -25.01 28.59 10.21
CA ILE A 18 -24.65 27.87 11.45
C ILE A 18 -25.40 28.49 12.62
N SER A 19 -26.54 27.90 12.94
CA SER A 19 -27.14 27.93 14.27
C SER A 19 -27.23 26.48 14.75
N SER A 20 -26.84 26.25 16.00
CA SER A 20 -26.81 24.98 16.74
C SER A 20 -25.52 24.15 16.65
N GLY A 21 -24.67 24.27 17.68
CA GLY A 21 -23.85 23.14 18.15
C GLY A 21 -22.33 23.21 17.95
N SER A 22 -21.67 24.30 18.32
CA SER A 22 -20.20 24.43 18.30
C SER A 22 -19.47 23.26 19.00
N ALA A 23 -19.99 22.75 20.12
CA ALA A 23 -19.39 21.62 20.83
C ALA A 23 -19.55 20.27 20.13
N HIS A 24 -20.63 20.07 19.36
CA HIS A 24 -20.88 18.82 18.65
C HIS A 24 -19.99 18.69 17.42
N TYR A 25 -19.74 19.81 16.72
CA TYR A 25 -18.76 19.87 15.64
C TYR A 25 -17.33 19.69 16.13
N ALA A 26 -16.97 20.29 17.27
CA ALA A 26 -15.64 20.09 17.87
C ALA A 26 -15.43 18.61 18.28
N MET A 27 -16.44 17.95 18.85
CA MET A 27 -16.39 16.50 19.13
C MET A 27 -16.33 15.65 17.87
N LEU A 28 -17.05 16.03 16.81
CA LEU A 28 -17.02 15.32 15.53
C LEU A 28 -15.64 15.48 14.84
N LEU A 29 -15.06 16.68 14.90
CA LEU A 29 -13.71 16.98 14.40
C LEU A 29 -12.64 16.23 15.20
N LEU A 30 -12.69 16.26 16.54
CA LEU A 30 -11.77 15.48 17.39
C LEU A 30 -11.91 13.98 17.16
N ALA A 31 -13.14 13.45 17.01
CA ALA A 31 -13.35 12.04 16.69
C ALA A 31 -12.87 11.67 15.27
N LEU A 32 -12.98 12.59 14.29
CA LEU A 32 -12.43 12.40 12.95
C LEU A 32 -10.89 12.46 12.94
N GLU A 33 -10.31 13.35 13.74
CA GLU A 33 -8.86 13.45 13.97
C GLU A 33 -8.35 12.18 14.67
N GLU A 34 -9.06 11.66 15.66
CA GLU A 34 -8.74 10.42 16.39
C GLU A 34 -8.83 9.17 15.50
N GLN A 35 -9.80 9.12 14.58
CA GLN A 35 -9.90 8.06 13.57
C GLN A 35 -8.76 8.09 12.53
N ASN A 36 -8.01 9.19 12.46
CA ASN A 36 -6.85 9.35 11.58
C ASN A 36 -5.50 9.28 12.34
N ALA A 37 -5.50 9.53 13.65
CA ALA A 37 -4.32 9.58 14.53
C ALA A 37 -3.62 8.24 14.81
N GLY A 38 -3.99 7.15 14.14
CA GLY A 38 -3.42 5.81 14.37
C GLY A 38 -3.07 5.01 13.11
N LYS A 39 -3.26 5.58 11.91
CA LYS A 39 -2.94 4.86 10.68
C LYS A 39 -1.48 5.11 10.32
N ALA A 40 -0.70 4.03 10.25
CA ALA A 40 0.66 4.08 9.72
C ALA A 40 0.66 4.72 8.32
N VAL A 41 1.12 5.96 8.22
CA VAL A 41 1.54 6.57 6.96
C VAL A 41 2.87 5.93 6.57
N TRP A 42 3.05 5.59 5.30
CA TRP A 42 4.26 4.98 4.78
C TRP A 42 4.71 5.76 3.55
N SER A 43 5.86 6.42 3.61
CA SER A 43 6.49 7.02 2.45
C SER A 43 7.00 5.95 1.47
N GLU A 44 7.39 6.40 0.28
CA GLU A 44 8.02 5.51 -0.70
C GLU A 44 9.39 5.05 -0.21
N GLU A 45 10.15 5.95 0.41
CA GLU A 45 11.46 5.74 1.01
C GLU A 45 11.39 4.71 2.15
N GLU A 46 10.45 4.89 3.10
CA GLU A 46 10.21 3.92 4.18
C GLU A 46 9.83 2.55 3.63
N THR A 47 8.93 2.52 2.63
CA THR A 47 8.50 1.26 2.02
C THR A 47 9.66 0.56 1.29
N SER A 48 10.48 1.32 0.58
CA SER A 48 11.64 0.82 -0.15
C SER A 48 12.71 0.26 0.79
N ALA A 49 13.05 1.01 1.84
CA ALA A 49 13.97 0.60 2.89
C ALA A 49 13.48 -0.66 3.61
N PHE A 50 12.18 -0.72 3.94
CA PHE A 50 11.55 -1.88 4.56
C PHE A 50 11.65 -3.14 3.69
N VAL A 51 11.29 -3.05 2.41
CA VAL A 51 11.40 -4.20 1.48
C VAL A 51 12.86 -4.62 1.29
N HIS A 52 13.78 -3.66 1.22
CA HIS A 52 15.21 -3.93 1.12
C HIS A 52 15.76 -4.63 2.36
N PHE A 53 15.33 -4.21 3.56
CA PHE A 53 15.67 -4.87 4.81
C PHE A 53 15.22 -6.33 4.81
N LEU A 54 13.97 -6.61 4.45
CA LEU A 54 13.45 -7.98 4.37
C LEU A 54 14.19 -8.81 3.32
N TYR A 55 14.58 -8.20 2.20
CA TYR A 55 15.35 -8.88 1.16
C TYR A 55 16.75 -9.29 1.63
N LYS A 56 17.43 -8.42 2.40
CA LYS A 56 18.72 -8.78 3.03
C LYS A 56 18.56 -9.94 4.01
N HIS A 57 17.43 -9.99 4.72
CA HIS A 57 17.12 -11.05 5.70
C HIS A 57 16.34 -12.23 5.13
N ARG A 58 16.21 -12.36 3.80
CA ARG A 58 15.38 -13.39 3.15
C ARG A 58 15.71 -14.83 3.53
N SER A 59 16.95 -15.12 3.97
CA SER A 59 17.31 -16.44 4.50
C SER A 59 16.52 -16.85 5.76
N HIS A 60 15.97 -15.88 6.49
CA HIS A 60 15.10 -16.10 7.64
C HIS A 60 13.62 -16.22 7.25
N ALA A 61 13.30 -16.07 5.96
CA ALA A 61 11.96 -16.22 5.47
C ALA A 61 11.59 -17.71 5.46
N GLY A 62 10.52 -18.04 6.16
CA GLY A 62 9.88 -19.33 6.07
C GLY A 62 8.99 -19.45 4.84
N ASN A 63 8.16 -20.48 4.84
CA ASN A 63 7.25 -20.81 3.75
C ASN A 63 6.46 -19.60 3.23
N ARG A 64 6.47 -19.41 1.90
CA ARG A 64 5.79 -18.31 1.17
C ARG A 64 6.27 -16.91 1.58
N GLY A 65 7.52 -16.75 2.03
CA GLY A 65 8.10 -15.46 2.39
C GLY A 65 7.56 -14.89 3.71
N ASN A 66 7.22 -15.76 4.68
CA ASN A 66 6.80 -15.32 6.01
C ASN A 66 7.99 -15.14 6.94
N PHE A 67 7.97 -14.12 7.78
CA PHE A 67 9.02 -13.86 8.77
C PHE A 67 8.46 -14.01 10.19
N LYS A 68 9.35 -14.30 11.15
CA LYS A 68 9.03 -14.27 12.58
C LYS A 68 8.87 -12.81 13.05
N ALA A 69 8.12 -12.61 14.14
CA ALA A 69 7.91 -11.29 14.76
C ALA A 69 9.21 -10.51 14.96
N ALA A 70 10.25 -11.17 15.48
CA ALA A 70 11.57 -10.55 15.71
C ALA A 70 12.19 -9.89 14.47
N ILE A 71 11.95 -10.40 13.25
CA ILE A 71 12.44 -9.76 12.03
C ILE A 71 11.66 -8.48 11.73
N PHE A 72 10.36 -8.44 12.03
CA PHE A 72 9.57 -7.23 11.86
C PHE A 72 9.90 -6.17 12.92
N ASP A 73 10.19 -6.57 14.16
CA ASP A 73 10.67 -5.66 15.20
C ASP A 73 12.02 -5.05 14.81
N ALA A 74 12.96 -5.87 14.34
CA ALA A 74 14.24 -5.38 13.83
C ALA A 74 14.09 -4.49 12.58
N ALA A 75 13.10 -4.78 11.71
CA ALA A 75 12.81 -3.95 10.54
C ALA A 75 12.28 -2.57 10.96
N ALA A 76 11.39 -2.53 11.96
CA ALA A 76 10.84 -1.30 12.52
C ALA A 76 11.96 -0.41 13.09
N GLU A 77 12.87 -0.98 13.87
CA GLU A 77 14.04 -0.27 14.39
C GLU A 77 14.93 0.26 13.24
N ALA A 78 15.19 -0.58 12.23
CA ALA A 78 16.06 -0.21 11.10
C ALA A 78 15.50 0.93 10.23
N ILE A 79 14.18 1.10 10.13
CA ILE A 79 13.56 2.17 9.32
C ILE A 79 13.14 3.40 10.15
N SER A 80 13.27 3.36 11.48
CA SER A 80 12.82 4.44 12.39
C SER A 80 13.34 5.82 12.00
N HIS A 81 14.60 5.91 11.56
CA HIS A 81 15.24 7.16 11.13
C HIS A 81 14.68 7.76 9.83
N LEU A 82 13.84 7.03 9.09
CA LEU A 82 13.18 7.48 7.86
C LEU A 82 11.74 7.95 8.12
N LEU A 83 11.31 7.98 9.38
CA LEU A 83 9.98 8.46 9.74
C LEU A 83 9.87 9.96 9.46
N GLU A 84 9.10 10.31 8.43
CA GLU A 84 8.80 11.71 8.12
C GLU A 84 7.49 12.16 8.76
N ASP A 85 6.51 11.25 8.90
CA ASP A 85 5.16 11.57 9.38
C ASP A 85 4.47 10.38 10.06
N GLY A 86 3.54 10.70 10.96
CA GLY A 86 2.74 9.75 11.73
C GLY A 86 3.50 9.05 12.86
N PRO A 87 2.90 8.00 13.45
CA PRO A 87 3.51 7.29 14.56
C PRO A 87 4.73 6.45 14.12
N GLU A 88 5.66 6.27 15.05
CA GLU A 88 6.77 5.32 14.92
C GLU A 88 6.25 3.93 14.53
N LYS A 89 6.91 3.29 13.57
CA LYS A 89 6.45 2.00 13.06
C LYS A 89 6.80 0.92 14.08
N THR A 90 5.80 0.15 14.47
CA THR A 90 5.99 -1.06 15.28
C THR A 90 6.19 -2.29 14.41
N GLY A 91 6.67 -3.40 15.00
CA GLY A 91 6.75 -4.68 14.30
C GLY A 91 5.41 -5.16 13.74
N GLU A 92 4.30 -4.93 14.45
CA GLU A 92 2.96 -5.30 13.96
C GLU A 92 2.52 -4.44 12.77
N MET A 93 2.89 -3.15 12.73
CA MET A 93 2.68 -2.30 11.56
C MET A 93 3.50 -2.78 10.36
N CYS A 94 4.76 -3.16 10.58
CA CYS A 94 5.63 -3.76 9.56
C CYS A 94 5.06 -5.07 9.00
N LYS A 95 4.59 -5.96 9.87
CA LYS A 95 3.94 -7.22 9.48
C LYS A 95 2.66 -6.99 8.69
N SER A 96 1.84 -6.01 9.10
CA SER A 96 0.63 -5.61 8.37
C SER A 96 0.96 -5.05 6.98
N LYS A 97 1.99 -4.19 6.88
CA LYS A 97 2.51 -3.68 5.61
C LYS A 97 3.02 -4.80 4.71
N TRP A 98 3.81 -5.74 5.24
CA TRP A 98 4.31 -6.90 4.50
C TRP A 98 3.17 -7.77 3.96
N SER A 99 2.11 -7.98 4.75
CA SER A 99 0.93 -8.73 4.31
C SER A 99 0.26 -8.09 3.10
N ARG A 100 0.15 -6.76 3.06
CA ARG A 100 -0.36 -6.02 1.89
C ARG A 100 0.56 -6.14 0.68
N ILE A 101 1.87 -6.05 0.87
CA ILE A 101 2.89 -6.22 -0.19
C ILE A 101 2.80 -7.63 -0.80
N LYS A 102 2.69 -8.67 0.03
CA LYS A 102 2.49 -10.05 -0.45
C LYS A 102 1.16 -10.25 -1.18
N ALA A 103 0.09 -9.57 -0.75
CA ALA A 103 -1.19 -9.63 -1.45
C ALA A 103 -1.07 -9.08 -2.88
N ILE A 104 -0.36 -7.96 -3.06
CA ILE A 104 -0.04 -7.40 -4.38
C ILE A 104 0.74 -8.42 -5.23
N TYR A 105 1.83 -8.97 -4.70
CA TYR A 105 2.62 -10.00 -5.39
C TYR A 105 1.76 -11.19 -5.81
N THR A 106 0.89 -11.67 -4.92
CA THR A 106 -0.02 -12.79 -5.20
C THR A 106 -1.01 -12.44 -6.32
N SER A 107 -1.53 -11.21 -6.36
CA SER A 107 -2.40 -10.75 -7.45
C SER A 107 -1.67 -10.73 -8.80
N ILE A 108 -0.41 -10.28 -8.83
CA ILE A 108 0.43 -10.31 -10.04
C ILE A 108 0.68 -11.76 -10.49
N GLN A 109 1.00 -12.66 -9.56
CA GLN A 109 1.24 -14.06 -9.90
C GLN A 109 -0.02 -14.78 -10.40
N LYS A 110 -1.19 -14.47 -9.84
CA LYS A 110 -2.46 -14.98 -10.34
C LYS A 110 -2.74 -14.51 -11.77
N TYR A 111 -2.47 -13.24 -12.07
CA TYR A 111 -2.61 -12.71 -13.43
C TYR A 111 -1.67 -13.40 -14.42
N ARG A 112 -0.42 -13.63 -14.02
CA ARG A 112 0.54 -14.39 -14.85
C ARG A 112 0.11 -15.85 -15.04
N ALA A 113 -0.40 -16.48 -14.00
CA ALA A 113 -0.89 -17.86 -14.05
C ALA A 113 -2.12 -18.04 -14.96
N SER A 114 -2.89 -16.98 -15.23
CA SER A 114 -3.98 -17.01 -16.21
C SER A 114 -3.50 -16.89 -17.67
N GLY A 115 -2.19 -17.03 -17.93
CA GLY A 115 -1.60 -16.92 -19.26
C GLY A 115 -1.38 -15.48 -19.74
N MET A 116 -1.61 -14.47 -18.90
CA MET A 116 -1.43 -13.07 -19.28
C MET A 116 0.01 -12.61 -19.04
N HIS A 117 0.51 -11.73 -19.92
CA HIS A 117 1.83 -11.15 -19.76
C HIS A 117 1.83 -10.06 -18.67
N TRP A 118 2.85 -10.07 -17.81
CA TRP A 118 3.15 -8.96 -16.91
C TRP A 118 4.66 -8.75 -16.82
N GLY A 119 5.13 -7.56 -17.12
CA GLY A 119 6.54 -7.17 -17.09
C GLY A 119 6.91 -6.32 -15.88
N ILE A 120 8.18 -6.41 -15.47
CA ILE A 120 8.73 -5.68 -14.31
C ILE A 120 8.66 -4.17 -14.47
N VAL A 121 8.74 -3.67 -15.72
CA VAL A 121 8.76 -2.23 -16.04
C VAL A 121 7.39 -1.74 -16.52
N ASN A 122 6.76 -2.48 -17.44
CA ASN A 122 5.54 -2.02 -18.13
C ASN A 122 4.25 -2.60 -17.56
N GLY A 123 4.30 -3.37 -16.47
CA GLY A 123 3.13 -4.02 -15.90
C GLY A 123 2.48 -4.97 -16.91
N ALA A 124 1.15 -4.97 -17.01
CA ALA A 124 0.44 -5.77 -18.00
C ALA A 124 0.67 -5.32 -19.46
N GLY A 125 1.13 -4.08 -19.69
CA GLY A 125 1.48 -3.58 -21.03
C GLY A 125 0.29 -3.57 -21.99
N ILE A 126 -0.88 -3.17 -21.49
CA ILE A 126 -2.13 -3.18 -22.25
C ILE A 126 -2.06 -2.15 -23.38
N ASN A 127 -2.09 -2.66 -24.62
CA ASN A 127 -2.10 -1.87 -25.83
C ASN A 127 -3.01 -2.52 -26.88
N GLY A 128 -3.84 -1.73 -27.56
CA GLY A 128 -4.80 -2.19 -28.55
C GLY A 128 -6.14 -2.67 -27.96
N GLU A 129 -7.17 -2.62 -28.78
CA GLU A 129 -8.56 -2.79 -28.33
C GLU A 129 -8.87 -4.18 -27.74
N ALA A 130 -8.29 -5.24 -28.31
CA ALA A 130 -8.49 -6.60 -27.81
C ALA A 130 -7.90 -6.78 -26.40
N ALA A 131 -6.71 -6.22 -26.14
CA ALA A 131 -6.06 -6.27 -24.83
C ALA A 131 -6.85 -5.44 -23.80
N GLU A 132 -7.40 -4.29 -24.20
CA GLU A 132 -8.27 -3.46 -23.35
C GLU A 132 -9.52 -4.21 -22.91
N ARG A 133 -10.20 -4.88 -23.83
CA ARG A 133 -11.39 -5.70 -23.51
C ARG A 133 -11.05 -6.79 -22.50
N ALA A 134 -9.97 -7.54 -22.74
CA ALA A 134 -9.52 -8.59 -21.84
C ALA A 134 -9.15 -8.03 -20.45
N TRP A 135 -8.43 -6.91 -20.40
CA TRP A 135 -8.07 -6.24 -19.15
C TRP A 135 -9.31 -5.80 -18.38
N ASN A 136 -10.24 -5.11 -19.02
CA ASN A 136 -11.47 -4.61 -18.40
C ASN A 136 -12.32 -5.74 -17.84
N SER A 137 -12.49 -6.83 -18.59
CA SER A 137 -13.15 -8.05 -18.09
C SER A 137 -12.42 -8.64 -16.88
N TYR A 138 -11.09 -8.65 -16.88
CA TYR A 138 -10.30 -9.17 -15.76
C TYR A 138 -10.43 -8.30 -14.49
N ILE A 139 -10.29 -6.97 -14.59
CA ILE A 139 -10.36 -6.05 -13.44
C ILE A 139 -11.79 -5.77 -12.94
N ALA A 140 -12.82 -6.10 -13.72
CA ALA A 140 -14.22 -6.03 -13.29
C ALA A 140 -14.50 -6.99 -12.12
N GLN A 141 -13.78 -8.12 -12.06
CA GLN A 141 -13.86 -9.08 -10.96
C GLN A 141 -13.32 -8.46 -9.67
N LYS A 142 -14.11 -8.50 -8.58
CA LYS A 142 -13.77 -7.88 -7.29
C LYS A 142 -12.41 -8.35 -6.74
N SER A 143 -12.07 -9.63 -6.93
CA SER A 143 -10.80 -10.24 -6.51
C SER A 143 -9.58 -9.69 -7.23
N ASN A 144 -9.76 -9.07 -8.39
CA ASN A 144 -8.66 -8.66 -9.29
C ASN A 144 -8.45 -7.14 -9.28
N ARG A 145 -9.25 -6.38 -8.53
CA ARG A 145 -9.16 -4.91 -8.48
C ARG A 145 -7.79 -4.42 -7.99
N ALA A 146 -7.08 -5.21 -7.19
CA ALA A 146 -5.71 -4.91 -6.76
C ALA A 146 -4.71 -4.82 -7.93
N MET A 147 -5.04 -5.36 -9.11
CA MET A 147 -4.19 -5.26 -10.31
C MET A 147 -4.30 -3.92 -11.03
N LYS A 148 -5.33 -3.09 -10.74
CA LYS A 148 -5.56 -1.82 -11.46
C LYS A 148 -4.32 -0.92 -11.58
N PRO A 149 -3.52 -0.70 -10.52
CA PRO A 149 -2.32 0.15 -10.62
C PRO A 149 -1.24 -0.41 -11.55
N PHE A 150 -1.26 -1.72 -11.82
CA PHE A 150 -0.22 -2.41 -12.58
C PHE A 150 -0.61 -2.66 -14.05
N ARG A 151 -1.53 -1.84 -14.58
CA ARG A 151 -1.99 -1.90 -15.97
C ARG A 151 -0.83 -1.69 -16.94
N ASN A 152 -0.19 -0.52 -16.87
CA ASN A 152 0.93 -0.14 -17.73
C ASN A 152 2.16 0.28 -16.91
N THR A 153 2.15 -0.06 -15.62
CA THR A 153 3.22 0.27 -14.68
C THR A 153 3.67 -1.01 -14.03
N GLY A 154 4.98 -1.20 -14.03
CA GLY A 154 5.65 -2.27 -13.31
C GLY A 154 5.57 -2.09 -11.79
N TRP A 155 6.37 -2.88 -11.08
CA TRP A 155 6.45 -2.76 -9.63
C TRP A 155 7.88 -2.97 -9.17
N LEU A 156 8.48 -1.89 -8.66
CA LEU A 156 9.88 -1.84 -8.20
C LEU A 156 10.22 -2.98 -7.22
N TYR A 157 9.26 -3.36 -6.38
CA TYR A 157 9.46 -4.37 -5.34
C TYR A 157 9.33 -5.82 -5.86
N TYR A 158 8.85 -6.03 -7.08
CA TYR A 158 8.56 -7.37 -7.61
C TYR A 158 9.75 -8.32 -7.49
N GLY A 159 10.94 -7.91 -7.96
CA GLY A 159 12.14 -8.77 -7.94
C GLY A 159 12.55 -9.18 -6.52
N LYS A 160 12.54 -8.23 -5.56
CA LYS A 160 12.89 -8.49 -4.16
C LYS A 160 11.86 -9.40 -3.49
N VAL A 161 10.57 -9.12 -3.68
CA VAL A 161 9.48 -9.91 -3.09
C VAL A 161 9.44 -11.32 -3.70
N HIS A 162 9.68 -11.45 -5.01
CA HIS A 162 9.80 -12.75 -5.67
C HIS A 162 10.94 -13.58 -5.09
N ALA A 163 12.12 -12.97 -4.87
CA ALA A 163 13.27 -13.63 -4.26
C ALA A 163 12.99 -14.06 -2.80
N ILE A 164 12.31 -13.23 -2.01
CA ILE A 164 11.88 -13.57 -0.63
C ILE A 164 10.84 -14.69 -0.64
N HIS A 165 9.90 -14.68 -1.59
CA HIS A 165 8.85 -15.71 -1.63
C HIS A 165 9.42 -17.09 -2.00
N ASN A 166 10.47 -17.12 -2.82
CA ASN A 166 11.09 -18.35 -3.32
C ASN A 166 12.40 -18.72 -2.62
N SER A 167 12.78 -17.99 -1.55
CA SER A 167 13.93 -18.40 -0.74
C SER A 167 13.59 -19.70 -0.02
N ILE A 168 14.35 -20.76 -0.31
CA ILE A 168 14.27 -22.03 0.40
C ILE A 168 15.05 -21.85 1.71
N SER A 169 14.36 -22.05 2.84
CA SER A 169 14.94 -22.24 4.17
C SER A 169 15.03 -23.73 4.47
#